data_AF-A0A9E0SZH4-F1
#
_entry.id   AF-A0A9E0SZH4-F1
#
_cell.length_a   1.000
_cell.length_b   1.000
_cell.length_c   1.000
_cell.angle_alpha   90.00
_cell.angle_beta   90.00
_cell.angle_gamma   90.00
#
_symmetry.space_group_name_H-M   'P 1'
#
loop_
_entity.id
_entity.type
_entity.pdbx_description
1 polymer ?
#
loop_
_entity_poly.entity_id
_entity_poly.type
_entity_poly.pdbx_seq_one_letter_code
_entity_poly.pdbx_strand_id
1 'polypeptide(L)'
;MGTLTIRNLEDPLKSRLRLRAAARNRSMEEEARQILRAALQEPAVPAQDLGTRIRARFAGLGDVQLALEPRQPVQQPPDFNDTPAVSPSSVRKSRRR
;
A
#
# COMPACT_ATOMS: atom_id res chain seq x y z
N MET A 1 -12.03 -17.30 -28.75
CA MET A 1 -12.54 -17.98 -27.56
C MET A 1 -11.44 -18.88 -27.04
N GLY A 2 -10.96 -18.63 -25.82
CA GLY A 2 -9.95 -19.49 -25.18
C GLY A 2 -10.61 -20.47 -24.23
N THR A 3 -10.13 -21.71 -24.20
CA THR A 3 -10.56 -22.71 -23.23
C THR A 3 -9.50 -22.82 -22.13
N LEU A 4 -9.90 -22.68 -20.87
CA LEU A 4 -9.03 -22.85 -19.71
C LEU A 4 -9.55 -24.03 -18.88
N THR A 5 -8.69 -25.01 -18.60
CA THR A 5 -9.02 -26.14 -17.71
C THR A 5 -8.30 -25.99 -16.40
N ILE A 6 -9.04 -25.92 -15.29
CA ILE A 6 -8.48 -25.87 -13.93
C ILE A 6 -8.54 -27.30 -13.37
N ARG A 7 -7.37 -27.91 -13.15
CA ARG A 7 -7.23 -29.25 -12.56
C ARG A 7 -7.09 -29.15 -11.03
N ASN A 8 -7.51 -30.20 -10.32
CA ASN A 8 -7.38 -30.31 -8.86
C ASN A 8 -8.01 -29.14 -8.08
N LEU A 9 -9.19 -28.69 -8.50
CA LEU A 9 -9.94 -27.68 -7.77
C LEU A 9 -10.47 -28.28 -6.46
N GLU A 10 -10.12 -27.68 -5.32
CA GLU A 10 -10.60 -28.12 -4.00
C GLU A 10 -12.13 -28.18 -3.97
N ASP A 11 -12.68 -29.30 -3.46
CA ASP A 11 -14.12 -29.51 -3.29
C ASP A 11 -14.86 -28.38 -2.54
N PRO A 12 -14.32 -27.80 -1.45
CA PRO A 12 -14.97 -26.64 -0.82
C PRO A 12 -15.06 -25.44 -1.76
N LEU A 13 -14.04 -25.20 -2.59
CA LEU A 13 -14.03 -24.09 -3.53
C LEU A 13 -15.04 -24.30 -4.66
N LYS A 14 -15.10 -25.52 -5.20
CA LYS A 14 -16.08 -25.92 -6.22
C LYS A 14 -17.52 -25.74 -5.73
N SER A 15 -17.77 -26.10 -4.46
CA SER A 15 -19.09 -25.98 -3.84
C SER A 15 -19.51 -24.52 -3.67
N ARG A 16 -18.59 -23.67 -3.20
CA ARG A 16 -18.82 -22.21 -3.09
C ARG A 16 -19.09 -21.57 -4.45
N LEU A 17 -18.35 -21.97 -5.49
CA LEU A 17 -18.56 -21.48 -6.85
C LEU A 17 -19.97 -21.84 -7.36
N ARG A 18 -20.43 -23.07 -7.10
CA ARG A 18 -21.78 -23.52 -7.46
C ARG A 18 -22.87 -22.69 -6.79
N LEU A 19 -22.76 -22.49 -5.48
CA LEU A 19 -23.72 -21.71 -4.70
C LEU A 19 -23.78 -20.26 -5.19
N ARG A 20 -22.62 -19.64 -5.43
CA ARG A 20 -22.53 -18.27 -5.94
C ARG A 20 -23.13 -18.12 -7.34
N ALA A 21 -22.91 -19.10 -8.22
CA ALA A 21 -23.50 -19.10 -9.56
C ALA A 21 -25.03 -19.21 -9.51
N ALA A 22 -25.56 -20.11 -8.65
CA ALA A 22 -26.99 -20.25 -8.43
C ALA A 22 -27.63 -18.97 -7.88
N ALA A 23 -27.00 -18.33 -6.89
CA ALA A 23 -27.47 -17.06 -6.33
C ALA A 23 -27.54 -15.92 -7.35
N ARG A 24 -26.73 -16.00 -8.42
CA ARG A 24 -26.65 -15.00 -9.49
C ARG A 24 -27.38 -15.41 -10.77
N ASN A 25 -28.13 -16.52 -10.75
CA ASN A 25 -28.82 -17.08 -11.92
C ASN A 25 -27.90 -17.27 -13.13
N ARG A 26 -26.69 -17.78 -12.89
CA ARG A 26 -25.67 -18.03 -13.92
C ARG A 26 -25.23 -19.49 -13.89
N SER A 27 -24.70 -19.96 -15.01
CA SER A 27 -23.97 -21.23 -15.02
C SER A 27 -22.68 -21.10 -14.20
N MET A 28 -22.18 -22.23 -13.69
CA MET A 28 -20.91 -22.27 -12.98
C MET A 28 -19.75 -21.72 -13.84
N GLU A 29 -19.77 -22.02 -15.14
CA GLU A 29 -18.76 -21.54 -16.09
C GLU A 29 -18.85 -20.03 -16.29
N GLU A 30 -20.04 -19.47 -16.45
CA GLU A 30 -20.18 -18.01 -16.61
C GLU A 30 -19.78 -17.28 -15.33
N GLU A 31 -20.12 -17.80 -14.14
CA GLU A 31 -19.65 -17.21 -12.89
C GLU A 31 -18.13 -17.25 -12.78
N ALA A 32 -17.48 -18.35 -13.20
CA ALA A 32 -16.02 -18.43 -13.24
C ALA A 32 -15.41 -17.39 -14.19
N ARG A 33 -15.98 -17.21 -15.39
CA ARG A 33 -15.54 -16.15 -16.32
C ARG A 33 -15.71 -14.76 -15.74
N GLN A 34 -16.82 -14.51 -15.03
CA GLN A 34 -17.09 -13.21 -14.42
C GLN A 34 -16.13 -12.91 -13.26
N ILE A 35 -15.77 -13.91 -12.46
CA ILE A 35 -14.74 -13.78 -11.43
C ILE A 35 -13.39 -13.47 -12.06
N LEU A 36 -12.98 -14.19 -13.12
CA LEU A 36 -11.72 -13.94 -13.81
C LEU A 36 -11.70 -12.56 -14.48
N ARG A 37 -12.81 -12.14 -15.11
CA ARG A 37 -12.93 -10.78 -15.66
C ARG A 37 -12.77 -9.75 -14.57
N ALA A 38 -13.49 -9.86 -13.46
CA ALA A 38 -13.39 -8.91 -12.36
C ALA A 38 -11.96 -8.85 -11.81
N ALA A 39 -11.34 -9.99 -11.52
CA ALA A 39 -9.98 -10.06 -10.97
C ALA A 39 -8.90 -9.50 -11.92
N LEU A 40 -9.09 -9.62 -13.24
CA LEU A 40 -8.15 -9.11 -14.24
C LEU A 40 -8.47 -7.69 -14.71
N GLN A 41 -9.70 -7.21 -14.53
CA GLN A 41 -10.13 -5.85 -14.84
C GLN A 41 -9.99 -4.90 -13.65
N GLU A 42 -9.86 -5.42 -12.43
CA GLU A 42 -9.52 -4.62 -11.27
C GLU A 42 -8.17 -3.95 -11.60
N PRO A 43 -8.14 -2.61 -11.81
CA PRO A 43 -6.87 -1.94 -12.02
C PRO A 43 -6.06 -2.24 -10.77
N ALA A 44 -4.89 -2.88 -10.94
CA ALA A 44 -3.94 -3.07 -9.85
C ALA A 44 -3.91 -1.76 -9.10
N VAL A 45 -4.43 -1.75 -7.86
CA VAL A 45 -4.72 -0.53 -7.11
C VAL A 45 -3.54 0.39 -7.35
N PRO A 46 -3.67 1.48 -8.12
CA PRO A 46 -2.53 2.30 -8.43
C PRO A 46 -2.01 2.70 -7.07
N ALA A 47 -0.76 2.31 -6.77
CA ALA A 47 -0.15 2.62 -5.49
C ALA A 47 -0.48 4.07 -5.21
N GLN A 48 -1.26 4.33 -4.15
CA GLN A 48 -1.92 5.62 -3.95
C GLN A 48 -0.93 6.72 -4.31
N ASP A 49 -1.32 7.59 -5.24
CA ASP A 49 -0.46 8.66 -5.75
C ASP A 49 0.23 9.35 -4.55
N LEU A 50 1.53 9.62 -4.69
CA LEU A 50 2.34 10.15 -3.60
C LEU A 50 1.69 11.41 -3.01
N GLY A 51 1.10 12.27 -3.86
CA GLY A 51 0.36 13.45 -3.42
C GLY A 51 -0.87 13.11 -2.58
N THR A 52 -1.63 12.09 -2.99
CA THR A 52 -2.78 11.59 -2.22
C THR A 52 -2.36 11.03 -0.85
N ARG A 53 -1.27 10.28 -0.79
CA ARG A 53 -0.72 9.74 0.47
C ARG A 53 -0.24 10.82 1.42
N ILE A 54 0.44 11.84 0.89
CA ILE A 54 0.88 13.00 1.68
C ILE A 54 -0.34 13.72 2.22
N ARG A 55 -1.32 14.08 1.38
CA ARG A 55 -2.55 14.76 1.82
C ARG A 55 -3.29 14.00 2.91
N ALA A 56 -3.47 12.69 2.75
CA ALA A 56 -4.14 11.86 3.76
C ALA A 56 -3.43 11.91 5.13
N ARG A 57 -2.09 11.93 5.14
CA ARG A 57 -1.29 11.99 6.37
C ARG A 57 -1.44 13.31 7.12
N PHE A 58 -1.63 14.42 6.40
CA PHE A 58 -1.76 15.76 6.97
C PHE A 58 -3.21 16.27 7.05
N ALA A 59 -4.20 15.48 6.61
CA ALA A 59 -5.61 15.89 6.54
C ALA A 59 -6.19 16.36 7.89
N GLY A 60 -5.74 15.77 9.00
CA GLY A 60 -6.16 16.17 10.35
C GLY A 60 -5.46 17.40 10.93
N LEU A 61 -4.42 17.92 10.24
CA LEU A 61 -3.63 19.06 10.70
C LEU A 61 -4.11 20.39 10.09
N GLY A 62 -4.96 20.35 9.06
CA GLY A 62 -5.42 21.56 8.35
C GLY A 62 -4.31 22.22 7.53
N ASP A 63 -4.36 23.54 7.39
CA ASP A 63 -3.30 24.31 6.75
C ASP A 63 -2.07 24.40 7.65
N VAL A 64 -0.93 23.90 7.15
CA VAL A 64 0.35 23.92 7.84
C VAL A 64 1.28 24.92 7.14
N GLN A 65 1.47 26.08 7.76
CA GLN A 65 2.52 27.02 7.36
C GLN A 65 3.83 26.63 8.07
N LEU A 66 4.78 26.11 7.30
CA LEU A 66 6.14 25.87 7.79
C LEU A 66 6.95 27.17 7.67
N ALA A 67 7.57 27.59 8.77
CA ALA A 67 8.56 28.65 8.72
C ALA A 67 9.74 28.18 7.85
N LEU A 68 10.08 28.97 6.83
CA LEU A 68 11.21 28.68 5.96
C LEU A 68 12.50 29.10 6.67
N GLU A 69 13.29 28.13 7.08
CA GLU A 69 14.64 28.38 7.60
C GLU A 69 15.53 28.97 6.48
N PRO A 70 16.42 29.92 6.81
CA PRO A 70 17.36 30.48 5.86
C PRO A 70 18.29 29.39 5.31
N ARG A 71 18.65 29.51 4.04
CA ARG A 71 19.56 28.56 3.38
C ARG A 71 20.90 28.53 4.10
N GLN A 72 21.28 27.35 4.59
CA GLN A 72 22.61 27.10 5.14
C GLN A 72 23.61 26.80 4.02
N PRO A 73 24.91 27.07 4.24
CA PRO A 73 25.96 26.59 3.33
C PRO A 73 25.92 25.07 3.20
N VAL A 74 26.38 24.56 2.06
CA VAL A 74 26.43 23.12 1.78
C VAL A 74 27.21 22.42 2.88
N GLN A 75 26.63 21.37 3.46
CA GLN A 75 27.34 20.54 4.43
C GLN A 75 28.50 19.83 3.76
N GLN A 76 29.60 19.68 4.49
CA GLN A 76 30.71 18.86 3.99
C GLN A 76 30.20 17.42 3.81
N PRO A 77 30.54 16.74 2.70
CA PRO A 77 30.17 15.36 2.51
C PRO A 77 30.73 14.51 3.67
N PRO A 78 29.99 13.49 4.12
CA PRO A 78 30.48 12.61 5.17
C PRO A 78 31.75 11.91 4.70
N ASP A 79 32.79 11.90 5.55
CA ASP A 79 33.93 11.01 5.36
C ASP A 79 33.50 9.60 5.79
N PHE A 80 33.61 8.65 4.86
CA PHE A 80 33.25 7.26 5.10
C PHE A 80 34.38 6.46 5.76
N ASN A 81 35.58 7.05 5.92
CA ASN A 81 36.74 6.40 6.51
C ASN A 81 36.92 6.70 8.01
N ASP A 82 36.14 7.61 8.59
CA ASP A 82 36.19 7.92 10.02
C ASP A 82 35.22 7.03 10.82
N THR A 83 35.75 6.31 11.81
CA THR A 83 34.94 5.69 12.87
C THR A 83 34.05 6.75 13.51
N PRO A 84 32.74 6.49 13.70
CA PRO A 84 31.80 7.53 14.08
C PRO A 84 32.19 8.11 15.44
N ALA A 85 32.55 9.40 15.44
CA ALA A 85 32.59 10.17 16.66
C ALA A 85 31.18 10.14 17.26
N VAL A 86 31.07 9.57 18.46
CA VAL A 86 29.85 9.47 19.24
C VAL A 86 29.22 10.86 19.34
N SER A 87 28.09 11.08 18.68
CA SER A 87 27.30 12.30 18.86
C SER A 87 26.97 12.44 20.35
N PRO A 88 27.24 13.59 21.00
CA PRO A 88 26.89 13.75 22.41
C PRO A 88 25.38 13.60 22.55
N SER A 89 24.97 12.61 23.35
CA SER A 89 23.59 12.31 23.64
C SER A 89 22.86 13.59 24.05
N SER A 90 21.87 14.02 23.28
CA SER A 90 20.97 15.09 23.68
C SER A 90 20.33 14.72 25.02
N VAL A 91 20.77 15.39 26.08
CA VAL A 91 20.21 15.25 27.43
C VAL A 91 18.73 15.58 27.36
N ARG A 92 17.90 14.54 27.38
CA ARG A 92 16.45 14.66 27.50
C ARG A 92 16.17 15.23 28.89
N LYS A 93 16.01 16.57 29.00
CA LYS A 93 15.56 17.22 30.23
C LYS A 93 14.24 16.58 30.66
N SER A 94 14.30 15.71 31.66
CA SER A 94 13.14 15.20 32.37
C SER A 94 12.54 16.37 33.15
N ARG A 95 11.38 16.85 32.69
CA ARG A 95 10.49 17.67 33.50
C ARG A 95 10.07 16.84 34.72
N ARG A 96 10.66 17.11 35.88
CA ARG A 96 10.11 16.67 37.18
C ARG A 96 8.78 17.41 37.42
N ARG A 97 7.75 16.65 37.77
CA ARG A 97 6.61 17.10 38.57
C ARG A 97 6.87 16.72 40.01
#